data_AF-A0A496VL17-F1
#
_entry.id   AF-A0A496VL17-F1
#
_cell.length_a   1.000
_cell.length_b   1.000
_cell.length_c   1.000
_cell.angle_alpha   90.00
_cell.angle_beta   90.00
_cell.angle_gamma   90.00
#
_symmetry.space_group_name_H-M   'P 1'
#
loop_
_entity.id
_entity.type
_entity.pdbx_description
1 polymer ?
#
loop_
_entity_poly.entity_id
_entity_poly.type
_entity_poly.pdbx_seq_one_letter_code
_entity_poly.pdbx_strand_id
1 'polypeptide(L)'
;MKKFILIINFVLLFQVTNAEPLSISPLKYKSLEIKEANITIEVPKNWIQQGKKRVWSPKKGALPLVGFKWVHIDSDDWKPTDMLPKNSDFLGPFMLSLGWGEGLLYIVQIKANKKNPTGRFEIHTIIPRMEAFLAYNFYATALNLRQMKSIEYVYQQIRQSGTLHSFKEYVSENKEECKDEEIELNCEFVEDEFFDEKGCGCLIAPESDYVHDN
;
A
#
# COMPACT_ATOMS: atom_id res chain seq x y z
N MET A 1 -58.37 -20.41 -25.81
CA MET A 1 -57.03 -20.33 -25.20
C MET A 1 -56.01 -19.97 -26.30
N LYS A 2 -55.61 -18.70 -26.40
CA LYS A 2 -54.58 -18.24 -27.38
C LYS A 2 -53.33 -17.83 -26.60
N LYS A 3 -52.21 -18.52 -26.85
CA LYS A 3 -50.88 -18.16 -26.31
C LYS A 3 -50.22 -17.18 -27.29
N PHE A 4 -49.93 -15.97 -26.82
CA PHE A 4 -49.07 -15.01 -27.51
C PHE A 4 -47.63 -15.24 -27.02
N ILE A 5 -46.75 -15.66 -27.94
CA ILE A 5 -45.30 -15.72 -27.70
C ILE A 5 -44.75 -14.40 -28.23
N LEU A 6 -44.32 -13.52 -27.33
CA LEU A 6 -43.65 -12.27 -27.67
C LEU A 6 -42.13 -12.52 -27.61
N ILE A 7 -41.50 -12.75 -28.77
CA ILE A 7 -40.05 -12.86 -28.91
C ILE A 7 -39.51 -11.44 -29.08
N ILE A 8 -39.01 -10.83 -28.01
CA ILE A 8 -38.26 -9.58 -28.07
C ILE A 8 -36.80 -9.93 -28.37
N ASN A 9 -36.39 -9.80 -29.63
CA ASN A 9 -34.99 -9.75 -30.04
C ASN A 9 -34.40 -8.41 -29.61
N PHE A 10 -33.77 -8.38 -28.43
CA PHE A 10 -33.02 -7.21 -27.97
C PHE A 10 -31.58 -7.34 -28.45
N VAL A 11 -31.34 -6.95 -29.69
CA VAL A 11 -29.99 -6.79 -30.25
C VAL A 11 -29.39 -5.52 -29.64
N LEU A 12 -28.69 -5.67 -28.51
CA LEU A 12 -27.84 -4.63 -27.95
C LEU A 12 -26.61 -4.47 -28.86
N LEU A 13 -26.68 -3.49 -29.74
CA LEU A 13 -25.54 -2.88 -30.40
C LEU A 13 -24.63 -2.27 -29.32
N PHE A 14 -23.67 -3.06 -28.84
CA PHE A 14 -22.51 -2.54 -28.12
C PHE A 14 -21.70 -1.71 -29.11
N GLN A 15 -21.96 -0.39 -29.14
CA GLN A 15 -20.98 0.52 -29.69
C GLN A 15 -19.78 0.49 -28.73
N VAL A 16 -18.74 -0.25 -29.14
CA VAL A 16 -17.41 -0.15 -28.56
C VAL A 16 -16.93 1.25 -28.91
N THR A 17 -17.26 2.23 -28.06
CA THR A 17 -16.64 3.53 -28.12
C THR A 17 -15.18 3.29 -27.75
N ASN A 18 -14.29 3.43 -28.73
CA ASN A 18 -12.85 3.57 -28.52
C ASN A 18 -12.64 4.83 -27.66
N ALA A 19 -12.78 4.67 -26.35
CA ALA A 19 -12.36 5.69 -25.40
C ALA A 19 -10.85 5.69 -25.45
N GLU A 20 -10.26 6.76 -25.97
CA GLU A 20 -8.82 6.97 -25.87
C GLU A 20 -8.41 6.81 -24.41
N PRO A 21 -7.33 6.04 -24.12
CA PRO A 21 -6.88 5.86 -22.75
C PRO A 21 -6.62 7.24 -22.16
N LEU A 22 -7.30 7.54 -21.05
CA LEU A 22 -7.08 8.77 -20.30
C LEU A 22 -5.58 8.82 -19.98
N SER A 23 -4.86 9.75 -20.60
CA SER A 23 -3.44 9.98 -20.30
C SER A 23 -3.34 10.52 -18.88
N ILE A 24 -3.15 9.62 -17.92
CA ILE A 24 -2.92 9.97 -16.52
C ILE A 24 -1.48 10.44 -16.45
N SER A 25 -1.29 11.77 -16.39
CA SER A 25 0.03 12.34 -16.12
C SER A 25 0.67 11.63 -14.91
N PRO A 26 1.91 11.14 -15.02
CA PRO A 26 2.55 10.38 -13.95
C PRO A 26 2.60 11.22 -12.67
N LEU A 27 2.21 10.62 -11.56
CA LEU A 27 2.25 11.26 -10.24
C LEU A 27 3.70 11.57 -9.88
N LYS A 28 3.98 12.81 -9.50
CA LYS A 28 5.28 13.21 -8.95
C LYS A 28 5.29 13.01 -7.45
N TYR A 29 6.32 12.35 -6.93
CA TYR A 29 6.48 12.07 -5.50
C TYR A 29 7.54 12.97 -4.86
N LYS A 30 7.43 13.16 -3.54
CA LYS A 30 8.46 13.76 -2.70
C LYS A 30 8.79 12.81 -1.57
N SER A 31 10.07 12.70 -1.25
CA SER A 31 10.55 11.95 -0.10
C SER A 31 10.29 12.72 1.19
N LEU A 32 9.93 12.00 2.23
CA LEU A 32 9.67 12.51 3.57
C LEU A 32 10.36 11.60 4.58
N GLU A 33 11.37 12.14 5.23
CA GLU A 33 12.04 11.50 6.36
C GLU A 33 11.18 11.61 7.63
N ILE A 34 10.99 10.49 8.32
CA ILE A 34 10.33 10.38 9.61
C ILE A 34 11.38 9.87 10.59
N LYS A 35 12.17 10.83 11.10
CA LYS A 35 13.33 10.58 11.96
C LYS A 35 13.01 9.70 13.17
N GLU A 36 11.85 9.89 13.77
CA GLU A 36 11.44 9.16 14.96
C GLU A 36 11.14 7.67 14.70
N ALA A 37 10.97 7.29 13.44
CA ALA A 37 10.73 5.92 13.01
C ALA A 37 11.87 5.36 12.15
N ASN A 38 12.94 6.14 11.96
CA ASN A 38 14.07 5.89 11.06
C ASN A 38 13.64 5.37 9.68
N ILE A 39 12.76 6.13 9.01
CA ILE A 39 12.16 5.72 7.75
C ILE A 39 11.98 6.90 6.82
N THR A 40 12.13 6.67 5.52
CA THR A 40 11.81 7.64 4.48
C THR A 40 10.68 7.10 3.63
N ILE A 41 9.58 7.86 3.52
CA ILE A 41 8.43 7.49 2.67
C ILE A 41 8.28 8.47 1.52
N GLU A 42 7.70 8.04 0.41
CA GLU A 42 7.41 8.87 -0.75
C GLU A 42 5.92 9.17 -0.86
N VAL A 43 5.54 10.45 -0.83
CA VAL A 43 4.14 10.88 -0.93
C VAL A 43 3.93 11.74 -2.18
N PRO A 44 2.75 11.71 -2.83
CA PRO A 44 2.50 12.57 -3.97
C PRO A 44 2.67 14.05 -3.63
N LYS A 45 3.35 14.81 -4.49
CA LYS A 45 3.65 16.24 -4.27
C LYS A 45 2.39 17.10 -4.08
N ASN A 46 1.30 16.72 -4.73
CA ASN A 46 0.01 17.40 -4.68
C ASN A 46 -0.89 16.95 -3.51
N TRP A 47 -0.49 15.96 -2.72
CA TRP A 47 -1.27 15.53 -1.56
C TRP A 47 -0.97 16.39 -0.33
N ILE A 48 -2.02 16.66 0.44
CA ILE A 48 -1.99 17.56 1.59
C ILE A 48 -1.95 16.73 2.86
N GLN A 49 -0.97 17.03 3.72
CA GLN A 49 -0.90 16.43 5.05
C GLN A 49 -2.04 16.95 5.95
N GLN A 50 -2.70 16.04 6.66
CA GLN A 50 -3.87 16.31 7.49
C GLN A 50 -3.47 16.62 8.94
N GLY A 51 -3.28 17.91 9.23
CA GLY A 51 -2.90 18.38 10.56
C GLY A 51 -1.50 17.92 10.98
N LYS A 52 -1.30 17.62 12.27
CA LYS A 52 -0.03 17.08 12.78
C LYS A 52 0.13 15.57 12.55
N LYS A 53 -0.89 14.89 12.02
CA LYS A 53 -0.86 13.45 11.78
C LYS A 53 -0.05 13.15 10.52
N ARG A 54 0.60 11.99 10.49
CA ARG A 54 1.30 11.45 9.31
C ARG A 54 0.26 10.81 8.36
N VAL A 55 -0.62 11.65 7.83
CA VAL A 55 -1.76 11.27 7.00
C VAL A 55 -1.89 12.25 5.85
N TRP A 56 -2.10 11.76 4.63
CA TRP A 56 -2.17 12.54 3.42
C TRP A 56 -3.44 12.23 2.64
N SER A 57 -3.98 13.24 1.97
CA SER A 57 -5.16 13.11 1.10
C SER A 57 -5.04 14.09 -0.07
N PRO A 58 -5.64 13.79 -1.23
CA PRO A 58 -5.71 14.75 -2.34
C PRO A 58 -6.48 16.03 -1.97
N LYS A 59 -7.34 16.00 -0.94
CA LYS A 59 -8.13 17.16 -0.50
C LYS A 59 -8.16 17.28 1.03
N LYS A 60 -8.02 18.51 1.54
CA LYS A 60 -8.07 18.79 2.99
C LYS A 60 -9.37 18.29 3.62
N GLY A 61 -9.25 17.50 4.68
CA GLY A 61 -10.37 16.95 5.46
C GLY A 61 -11.20 15.89 4.75
N ALA A 62 -10.74 15.34 3.63
CA ALA A 62 -11.53 14.42 2.80
C ALA A 62 -10.90 13.03 2.69
N LEU A 63 -11.77 12.05 2.43
CA LEU A 63 -11.39 10.73 1.93
C LEU A 63 -11.30 10.76 0.39
N PRO A 64 -10.52 9.85 -0.23
CA PRO A 64 -9.67 8.84 0.41
C PRO A 64 -8.41 9.44 1.05
N LEU A 65 -7.74 8.69 1.92
CA LEU A 65 -6.47 9.08 2.54
C LEU A 65 -5.53 7.89 2.70
N VAL A 66 -4.25 8.19 2.84
CA VAL A 66 -3.19 7.25 3.19
C VAL A 66 -2.48 7.77 4.44
N GLY A 67 -2.00 6.87 5.28
CA GLY A 67 -1.33 7.25 6.51
C GLY A 67 -0.25 6.27 6.93
N PHE A 68 0.58 6.75 7.84
CA PHE A 68 1.67 6.01 8.44
C PHE A 68 1.60 6.17 9.95
N LYS A 69 1.80 5.07 10.68
CA LYS A 69 1.98 5.04 12.13
C LYS A 69 3.10 4.08 12.46
N TRP A 70 3.70 4.27 13.63
CA TRP A 70 4.58 3.30 14.22
C TRP A 70 4.33 3.21 15.72
N VAL A 71 4.74 2.11 16.33
CA VAL A 71 4.76 1.91 17.78
C VAL A 71 6.06 1.24 18.19
N HIS A 72 6.50 1.51 19.41
CA HIS A 72 7.50 0.70 20.08
C HIS A 72 6.82 -0.56 20.64
N ILE A 73 7.49 -1.70 20.54
CA ILE A 73 7.01 -2.99 21.02
C ILE A 73 7.60 -3.20 22.41
N ASP A 74 6.85 -2.80 23.44
CA ASP A 74 7.30 -2.83 24.85
C ASP A 74 6.96 -4.14 25.58
N SER A 75 6.28 -5.08 24.92
CA SER A 75 5.75 -6.29 25.54
C SER A 75 5.80 -7.47 24.59
N ASP A 76 6.16 -8.63 25.13
CA ASP A 76 6.11 -9.92 24.43
C ASP A 76 4.67 -10.33 24.04
N ASP A 77 3.66 -9.76 24.70
CA ASP A 77 2.24 -10.00 24.41
C ASP A 77 1.69 -9.15 23.26
N TRP A 78 2.51 -8.25 22.68
CA TRP A 78 2.10 -7.38 21.60
C TRP A 78 1.65 -8.18 20.38
N LYS A 79 0.55 -7.75 19.74
CA LYS A 79 0.03 -8.36 18.52
C LYS A 79 -0.13 -7.32 17.43
N PRO A 80 0.10 -7.68 16.15
CA PRO A 80 -0.18 -6.79 15.02
C PRO A 80 -1.60 -6.21 15.03
N THR A 81 -2.59 -7.00 15.47
CA THR A 81 -3.99 -6.56 15.58
C THR A 81 -4.18 -5.37 16.53
N ASP A 82 -3.25 -5.11 17.45
CA ASP A 82 -3.30 -3.97 18.38
C ASP A 82 -3.13 -2.63 17.66
N MET A 83 -2.54 -2.63 16.45
CA MET A 83 -2.45 -1.44 15.60
C MET A 83 -3.70 -1.17 14.77
N LEU A 84 -4.67 -2.10 14.75
CA LEU A 84 -5.91 -1.94 13.99
C LEU A 84 -6.89 -0.99 14.70
N PRO A 85 -7.77 -0.32 13.95
CA PRO A 85 -8.81 0.52 14.52
C PRO A 85 -9.73 -0.26 15.48
N LYS A 86 -9.98 0.30 16.68
CA LYS A 86 -10.99 -0.25 17.60
C LYS A 86 -12.40 -0.19 16.99
N ASN A 87 -13.28 -1.11 17.38
CA ASN A 87 -14.66 -1.24 16.87
C ASN A 87 -14.73 -1.48 15.36
N SER A 88 -13.86 -2.35 14.86
CA SER A 88 -13.83 -2.78 13.47
C SER A 88 -13.98 -4.30 13.38
N ASP A 89 -14.47 -4.76 12.24
CA ASP A 89 -14.32 -6.14 11.81
C ASP A 89 -13.18 -6.18 10.78
N PHE A 90 -12.43 -7.28 10.71
CA PHE A 90 -11.33 -7.39 9.75
C PHE A 90 -11.20 -8.80 9.16
N LEU A 91 -10.60 -8.85 7.98
CA LEU A 91 -10.13 -10.06 7.30
C LEU A 91 -8.60 -10.03 7.23
N GLY A 92 -7.96 -11.14 7.59
CA GLY A 92 -6.49 -11.29 7.65
C GLY A 92 -6.01 -11.93 8.95
N PRO A 93 -4.68 -12.00 9.18
CA PRO A 93 -3.63 -11.47 8.30
C PRO A 93 -3.49 -12.27 7.00
N PHE A 94 -3.19 -11.56 5.92
CA PHE A 94 -2.60 -12.15 4.72
C PHE A 94 -1.11 -11.82 4.73
N MET A 95 -0.26 -12.83 4.54
CA MET A 95 1.18 -12.63 4.46
C MET A 95 1.52 -11.88 3.18
N LEU A 96 2.35 -10.84 3.31
CA LEU A 96 2.86 -10.05 2.19
C LEU A 96 4.38 -10.16 2.20
N SER A 97 4.95 -10.81 1.18
CA SER A 97 6.38 -10.74 0.94
C SER A 97 6.74 -9.33 0.48
N LEU A 98 7.75 -8.74 1.12
CA LEU A 98 8.28 -7.41 0.77
C LEU A 98 9.64 -7.52 0.05
N GLY A 99 10.11 -8.74 -0.23
CA GLY A 99 11.44 -9.03 -0.77
C GLY A 99 12.53 -9.12 0.31
N TRP A 100 12.52 -8.20 1.29
CA TRP A 100 13.51 -8.12 2.37
C TRP A 100 12.93 -8.46 3.76
N GLY A 101 11.63 -8.77 3.82
CA GLY A 101 10.94 -9.07 5.07
C GLY A 101 9.48 -9.41 4.83
N GLU A 102 8.76 -9.63 5.93
CA GLU A 102 7.35 -10.01 5.90
C GLU A 102 6.47 -8.89 6.45
N GLY A 103 5.40 -8.59 5.72
CA GLY A 103 4.31 -7.73 6.17
C GLY A 103 3.03 -8.52 6.39
N LEU A 104 2.15 -7.97 7.20
CA LEU A 104 0.82 -8.52 7.47
C LEU A 104 -0.23 -7.56 6.91
N LEU A 105 -0.98 -8.01 5.92
CA LEU A 105 -2.07 -7.26 5.31
C LEU A 105 -3.40 -7.57 6.01
N TYR A 106 -4.13 -6.52 6.36
CA TYR A 106 -5.48 -6.60 6.93
C TYR A 106 -6.44 -5.74 6.12
N ILE A 107 -7.60 -6.30 5.80
CA ILE A 107 -8.72 -5.56 5.20
C ILE A 107 -9.73 -5.31 6.32
N VAL A 108 -9.98 -4.04 6.63
CA VAL A 108 -10.71 -3.63 7.83
C VAL A 108 -11.98 -2.87 7.44
N GLN A 109 -13.10 -3.23 8.06
CA GLN A 109 -14.36 -2.51 7.97
C GLN A 109 -14.66 -1.84 9.31
N ILE A 110 -14.67 -0.51 9.31
CA ILE A 110 -15.03 0.27 10.50
C ILE A 110 -16.53 0.57 10.46
N LYS A 111 -17.22 0.15 11.51
CA LYS A 111 -18.66 0.37 11.68
C LYS A 111 -18.98 1.85 11.86
N ALA A 112 -20.11 2.27 11.28
CA ALA A 112 -20.66 3.60 11.49
C ALA A 112 -20.94 3.84 12.98
N ASN A 113 -20.73 5.07 13.44
CA ASN A 113 -21.06 5.49 14.80
C ASN A 113 -21.42 6.99 14.84
N LYS A 114 -21.77 7.52 16.02
CA LYS A 114 -22.14 8.94 16.18
C LYS A 114 -21.09 9.93 15.67
N LYS A 115 -19.80 9.56 15.67
CA LYS A 115 -18.69 10.41 15.19
C LYS A 115 -18.36 10.18 13.71
N ASN A 116 -18.64 9.00 13.18
CA ASN A 116 -18.46 8.65 11.77
C ASN A 116 -19.77 8.02 11.27
N PRO A 117 -20.73 8.84 10.82
CA PRO A 117 -22.07 8.36 10.47
C PRO A 117 -22.05 7.41 9.27
N THR A 118 -21.01 7.49 8.45
CA THR A 118 -20.71 6.52 7.38
C THR A 118 -19.62 5.58 7.87
N GLY A 119 -19.87 4.26 7.79
CA GLY A 119 -18.81 3.27 7.90
C GLY A 119 -17.74 3.52 6.83
N ARG A 120 -16.58 2.90 6.99
CA ARG A 120 -15.48 3.05 6.03
C ARG A 120 -14.62 1.79 5.96
N PHE A 121 -13.88 1.68 4.87
CA PHE A 121 -12.94 0.60 4.62
C PHE A 121 -11.53 1.12 4.85
N GLU A 122 -10.71 0.32 5.54
CA GLU A 122 -9.28 0.54 5.70
C GLU A 122 -8.52 -0.69 5.21
N ILE A 123 -7.34 -0.46 4.64
CA ILE A 123 -6.34 -1.52 4.41
C ILE A 123 -5.14 -1.16 5.27
N HIS A 124 -4.60 -2.13 6.00
CA HIS A 124 -3.40 -1.96 6.83
C HIS A 124 -2.34 -2.96 6.39
N THR A 125 -1.12 -2.49 6.14
CA THR A 125 0.07 -3.34 6.11
C THR A 125 0.87 -3.05 7.36
N ILE A 126 0.98 -4.05 8.22
CA ILE A 126 1.72 -4.00 9.46
C ILE A 126 3.02 -4.77 9.29
N ILE A 127 4.14 -4.12 9.59
CA ILE A 127 5.48 -4.68 9.42
C ILE A 127 6.15 -4.66 10.79
N PRO A 128 6.19 -5.80 11.50
CA PRO A 128 6.95 -5.91 12.74
C PRO A 128 8.45 -5.96 12.43
N ARG A 129 9.23 -5.24 13.22
CA ARG A 129 10.69 -5.21 13.26
C ARG A 129 11.10 -5.57 14.68
N MET A 130 10.99 -6.85 15.02
CA MET A 130 11.14 -7.33 16.40
C MET A 130 12.54 -7.04 16.95
N GLU A 131 13.56 -7.11 16.10
CA GLU A 131 14.95 -6.78 16.41
C GLU A 131 15.15 -5.30 16.80
N ALA A 132 14.30 -4.41 16.26
CA ALA A 132 14.30 -2.98 16.58
C ALA A 132 13.24 -2.60 17.61
N PHE A 133 12.47 -3.57 18.13
CA PHE A 133 11.29 -3.33 18.97
C PHE A 133 10.33 -2.30 18.34
N LEU A 134 10.11 -2.37 17.03
CA LEU A 134 9.25 -1.43 16.32
C LEU A 134 8.21 -2.16 15.48
N ALA A 135 7.04 -1.57 15.31
CA ALA A 135 6.09 -1.99 14.29
C ALA A 135 5.61 -0.79 13.48
N TYR A 136 5.67 -0.93 12.16
CA TYR A 136 5.17 0.05 11.21
C TYR A 136 3.76 -0.33 10.74
N ASN A 137 2.90 0.66 10.53
CA ASN A 137 1.56 0.46 9.96
C ASN A 137 1.32 1.50 8.87
N PHE A 138 1.38 1.01 7.63
CA PHE A 138 0.95 1.75 6.45
C PHE A 138 -0.52 1.45 6.21
N TYR A 139 -1.34 2.49 6.13
CA TYR A 139 -2.77 2.29 5.95
C TYR A 139 -3.40 3.21 4.92
N ALA A 140 -4.43 2.71 4.26
CA ALA A 140 -5.30 3.46 3.37
C ALA A 140 -6.72 3.48 3.95
N THR A 141 -7.46 4.56 3.75
CA THR A 141 -8.85 4.70 4.21
C THR A 141 -9.71 5.27 3.10
N ALA A 142 -10.89 4.68 2.89
CA ALA A 142 -11.84 5.07 1.86
C ALA A 142 -13.28 4.82 2.32
N LEU A 143 -14.26 5.53 1.73
CA LEU A 143 -15.68 5.28 2.02
C LEU A 143 -16.19 3.97 1.42
N ASN A 144 -15.57 3.50 0.34
CA ASN A 144 -15.96 2.31 -0.41
C ASN A 144 -14.78 1.77 -1.23
N LEU A 145 -14.96 0.59 -1.80
CA LEU A 145 -13.93 -0.10 -2.60
C LEU A 145 -13.50 0.69 -3.84
N ARG A 146 -14.41 1.45 -4.48
CA ARG A 146 -14.07 2.29 -5.65
C ARG A 146 -13.06 3.38 -5.26
N GLN A 147 -13.29 4.06 -4.14
CA GLN A 147 -12.35 5.04 -3.61
C GLN A 147 -11.03 4.37 -3.18
N MET A 148 -11.07 3.16 -2.62
CA MET A 148 -9.85 2.42 -2.27
C MET A 148 -9.00 2.12 -3.51
N LYS A 149 -9.62 1.59 -4.57
CA LYS A 149 -8.94 1.33 -5.86
C LYS A 149 -8.32 2.61 -6.44
N SER A 150 -8.98 3.75 -6.29
CA SER A 150 -8.45 5.04 -6.79
C SER A 150 -7.17 5.54 -6.10
N ILE A 151 -6.80 4.98 -4.93
CA ILE A 151 -5.58 5.32 -4.21
C ILE A 151 -4.63 4.14 -4.01
N GLU A 152 -4.95 2.99 -4.60
CA GLU A 152 -4.18 1.75 -4.42
C GLU A 152 -2.71 1.93 -4.83
N TYR A 153 -2.47 2.49 -6.02
CA TYR A 153 -1.12 2.80 -6.48
C TYR A 153 -0.35 3.71 -5.51
N VAL A 154 -0.99 4.79 -5.03
CA VAL A 154 -0.37 5.71 -4.06
C VAL A 154 -0.05 5.00 -2.74
N TYR A 155 -0.96 4.15 -2.28
CA TYR A 155 -0.76 3.36 -1.06
C TYR A 155 0.41 2.38 -1.20
N GLN A 156 0.48 1.66 -2.32
CA GLN A 156 1.56 0.72 -2.61
C GLN A 156 2.92 1.44 -2.68
N GLN A 157 2.99 2.59 -3.37
CA GLN A 157 4.20 3.40 -3.47
C GLN A 157 4.70 3.92 -2.11
N ILE A 158 3.80 4.43 -1.26
CA ILE A 158 4.17 4.88 0.09
C ILE A 158 4.70 3.71 0.94
N ARG A 159 4.07 2.55 0.84
CA ARG A 159 4.50 1.33 1.55
C ARG A 159 5.87 0.87 1.05
N GLN A 160 6.06 0.77 -0.26
CA GLN A 160 7.32 0.31 -0.87
C GLN A 160 8.48 1.27 -0.57
N SER A 161 8.27 2.58 -0.70
CA SER A 161 9.31 3.56 -0.37
C SER A 161 9.74 3.51 1.10
N GLY A 162 8.78 3.41 2.02
CA GLY A 162 9.08 3.28 3.45
C GLY A 162 9.91 2.05 3.76
N THR A 163 9.61 0.95 3.10
CA THR A 163 10.28 -0.33 3.33
C THR A 163 11.67 -0.39 2.69
N LEU A 164 11.80 0.21 1.51
CA LEU A 164 13.06 0.26 0.78
C LEU A 164 14.17 1.00 1.53
N HIS A 165 13.85 2.15 2.14
CA HIS A 165 14.88 2.96 2.79
C HIS A 165 15.53 2.22 3.96
N SER A 166 14.70 1.59 4.81
CA SER A 166 15.20 0.81 5.95
C SER A 166 16.01 -0.41 5.52
N PHE A 167 15.71 -1.00 4.36
CA PHE A 167 16.51 -2.08 3.80
C PHE A 167 17.87 -1.59 3.29
N LYS A 168 17.89 -0.47 2.54
CA LYS A 168 19.14 0.16 2.09
C LYS A 168 20.08 0.48 3.25
N GLU A 169 19.52 0.99 4.34
CA GLU A 169 20.27 1.30 5.56
C GLU A 169 20.86 0.03 6.20
N TYR A 170 20.04 -1.01 6.41
CA TYR A 170 20.50 -2.31 6.95
C TYR A 170 21.64 -2.91 6.12
N VAL A 171 21.48 -2.98 4.80
CA VAL A 171 22.50 -3.50 3.88
C VAL A 171 23.78 -2.67 3.96
N SER A 172 23.66 -1.34 4.05
CA SER A 172 24.81 -0.46 4.17
C SER A 172 25.58 -0.60 5.49
N GLU A 173 24.90 -1.03 6.57
CA GLU A 173 25.52 -1.28 7.88
C GLU A 173 26.14 -2.67 7.98
N ASN A 174 25.54 -3.67 7.32
CA ASN A 174 25.91 -5.09 7.42
C ASN A 174 26.61 -5.59 6.14
N LYS A 175 27.53 -4.80 5.58
CA LYS A 175 28.20 -5.06 4.29
C LYS A 175 28.93 -6.41 4.21
N GLU A 176 29.30 -6.98 5.34
CA GLU A 176 29.97 -8.29 5.40
C GLU A 176 29.00 -9.45 5.10
N GLU A 177 27.70 -9.30 5.37
CA GLU A 177 26.66 -10.28 5.00
C GLU A 177 26.41 -10.32 3.49
N CYS A 178 26.82 -9.28 2.75
CA CYS A 178 26.75 -9.24 1.29
C CYS A 178 27.99 -9.81 0.58
N LYS A 179 29.01 -10.27 1.33
CA LYS A 179 30.27 -10.80 0.75
C LYS A 179 30.27 -12.30 0.49
N ASP A 180 29.22 -13.01 0.88
CA ASP A 180 29.07 -14.40 0.48
C ASP A 180 28.76 -14.42 -1.03
N GLU A 181 29.74 -14.86 -1.83
CA GLU A 181 29.75 -14.92 -3.30
C GLU A 181 28.62 -15.77 -3.92
N GLU A 182 27.63 -16.21 -3.13
CA GLU A 182 26.50 -17.04 -3.54
C GLU A 182 25.22 -16.25 -3.84
N ILE A 183 25.18 -14.93 -3.58
CA ILE A 183 24.00 -14.11 -3.90
C ILE A 183 24.11 -13.61 -5.35
N GLU A 184 23.85 -14.49 -6.32
CA GLU A 184 23.52 -14.06 -7.68
C GLU A 184 22.17 -13.32 -7.66
N LEU A 185 22.22 -12.00 -7.80
CA LEU A 185 21.03 -11.18 -7.97
C LEU A 185 20.54 -11.30 -9.40
N ASN A 186 19.68 -12.28 -9.65
CA ASN A 186 18.96 -12.39 -10.92
C ASN A 186 17.76 -11.45 -10.89
N CYS A 187 17.99 -10.17 -11.17
CA CYS A 187 16.92 -9.19 -11.28
C CYS A 187 16.14 -9.43 -12.58
N GLU A 188 14.96 -10.05 -12.51
CA GLU A 188 14.08 -10.22 -13.67
C GLU A 188 13.46 -8.87 -14.10
N PHE A 189 12.87 -8.80 -15.31
CA PHE A 189 12.46 -7.57 -16.03
C PHE A 189 11.58 -6.54 -15.30
N VAL A 190 11.12 -6.84 -14.09
CA VAL A 190 10.26 -5.99 -13.25
C VAL A 190 10.96 -5.50 -11.99
N GLU A 191 12.27 -5.72 -11.88
CA GLU A 191 13.03 -5.35 -10.69
C GLU A 191 13.98 -4.19 -10.96
N ASP A 192 13.91 -3.15 -10.12
CA ASP A 192 14.92 -2.08 -10.10
C ASP A 192 16.08 -2.52 -9.22
N GLU A 193 17.28 -2.56 -9.78
CA GLU A 193 18.47 -2.81 -8.99
C GLU A 193 18.69 -1.66 -8.00
N PHE A 194 19.11 -1.97 -6.77
CA PHE A 194 19.72 -0.96 -5.91
C PHE A 194 21.09 -1.41 -5.41
N PHE A 195 22.02 -0.48 -5.51
CA PHE A 195 23.41 -0.68 -5.12
C PHE A 195 23.78 0.41 -4.10
N ASP A 196 24.41 0.03 -3.00
CA ASP A 196 25.43 0.89 -2.40
C ASP A 196 26.74 0.72 -3.21
N GLU A 197 27.82 1.42 -2.87
CA GLU A 197 29.10 1.37 -3.60
C GLU A 197 29.71 -0.05 -3.74
N LYS A 198 29.15 -1.09 -3.10
CA LYS A 198 29.62 -2.48 -3.17
C LYS A 198 28.59 -3.47 -3.73
N GLY A 199 27.34 -3.04 -3.88
CA GLY A 199 26.27 -3.77 -4.54
C GLY A 199 25.64 -4.88 -3.73
N CYS A 200 24.33 -4.78 -3.50
CA CYS A 200 23.43 -5.92 -3.43
C CYS A 200 21.94 -5.49 -3.32
N GLY A 201 21.11 -5.91 -4.28
CA GLY A 201 19.66 -6.14 -4.15
C GLY A 201 18.83 -5.84 -5.41
N CYS A 202 17.79 -6.64 -5.65
CA CYS A 202 16.75 -6.35 -6.63
C CYS A 202 15.49 -5.88 -5.90
N LEU A 203 14.83 -4.83 -6.39
CA LEU A 203 13.55 -4.35 -5.86
C LEU A 203 12.45 -4.70 -6.83
N ILE A 204 11.46 -5.48 -6.40
CA ILE A 204 10.23 -5.64 -7.17
C ILE A 204 9.61 -4.25 -7.37
N ALA A 205 9.74 -3.71 -8.58
CA ALA A 205 9.03 -2.51 -8.95
C ALA A 205 7.53 -2.85 -8.87
N PRO A 206 6.70 -1.96 -8.31
CA PRO A 206 5.26 -2.16 -8.36
C PRO A 206 4.85 -2.34 -9.82
N GLU A 207 4.31 -3.52 -10.17
CA GLU A 207 3.80 -3.81 -11.50
C GLU A 207 2.85 -2.69 -11.92
N SER A 208 3.32 -1.81 -12.80
CA SER A 208 2.46 -0.83 -13.44
C SER A 208 1.68 -1.59 -14.52
N ASP A 209 0.55 -2.16 -14.12
CA ASP A 209 -0.51 -2.64 -15.02
C ASP A 209 -0.11 -3.74 -16.03
N TYR A 210 -0.11 -5.00 -15.59
CA TYR A 210 -0.75 -6.05 -16.40
C TYR A 210 -2.17 -6.28 -15.88
N VAL A 211 -3.05 -5.30 -16.16
CA VAL A 211 -4.49 -5.54 -16.15
C VAL A 211 -4.78 -6.41 -17.38
N HIS A 212 -4.73 -7.73 -17.21
CA HIS A 212 -5.42 -8.61 -18.15
C HIS A 212 -6.93 -8.41 -17.95
N ASP A 213 -7.57 -7.71 -18.90
CA ASP A 213 -9.01 -7.78 -19.09
C ASP A 213 -9.40 -9.24 -19.29
N ASN A 214 -10.03 -9.84 -18.27
CA ASN A 214 -10.81 -11.08 -18.37
C ASN A 214 -12.29 -10.75 -18.24
#